data_AF-A0A8B1NGD0-F1
#
_entry.id   AF-A0A8B1NGD0-F1
#
_cell.length_a   1.000
_cell.length_b   1.000
_cell.length_c   1.000
_cell.angle_alpha   90.00
_cell.angle_beta   90.00
_cell.angle_gamma   90.00
#
_symmetry.space_group_name_H-M   'P 1'
#
loop_
_entity.id
_entity.type
_entity.pdbx_description
1 polymer ?
#
loop_
_entity_poly.entity_id
_entity_poly.type
_entity_poly.pdbx_seq_one_letter_code
_entity_poly.pdbx_strand_id
1 'polypeptide(L)'
;MGRASRRRRELRASPQTAGEEEKRARRAASRAERRAASIGSGLDEYRHLASISSKRVTEALISRHNKRMSRIGSLQGDLNGELMGVLVSAGSIDLALRRLGASKHRMPSSYAGSWIDQVSWGADSAFQAARLAFSGQFAGACAILRTQLERWTENVAFNAELTHQQGESFGDFAARVWSTANMTYPYKADTALINAQEEGVRDTWEDEGKSVKQGEVITVGENRLVSPSQLADGLSEILHGRGPWAELALWESSRLLEGEDPLAQPAAKLLGDAILLNLRQIRVCAATLATDTGNPGLARSLFSMPEILPAGTAAPMPASLMPLMPSTGLAPEVIKTLERGAHLHGQVLIGHRPAGRLYRDDEWVFLSFLERRARAARGALKAFDAEREHLGDEFNLNGVSSKEFYLIMAAETAGLVSNWSPNRYAATALALSSSSLRSAFWLWLEDDDRAMALLRVCLEQYARLRVWRTKPEKAEKLEGKGDATPRDWLNTAGLKRLLPFNRALGEFAHAKRNSKWDGARRLLTEIQANASPETAIYTARGHAMGIISGLIWHESIQHAQMLDSDVGMAMEEIFNEHRGEGFDGEMNEWFNHVVQFKGMEFGAGIGEA
;
A
#
# COMPACT_ATOMS: atom_id res chain seq x y z
N MET A 1 -57.97 -8.32 -9.50
CA MET A 1 -56.57 -8.25 -9.02
C MET A 1 -56.08 -6.81 -9.14
N GLY A 2 -55.78 -6.14 -8.03
CA GLY A 2 -55.27 -4.76 -8.05
C GLY A 2 -53.84 -4.64 -8.61
N ARG A 3 -53.45 -3.45 -9.09
CA ARG A 3 -52.09 -3.17 -9.63
C ARG A 3 -50.96 -3.64 -8.70
N ALA A 4 -51.13 -3.50 -7.38
CA ALA A 4 -50.16 -3.95 -6.38
C ALA A 4 -50.01 -5.49 -6.34
N SER A 5 -51.10 -6.23 -6.55
CA SER A 5 -51.11 -7.70 -6.59
C SER A 5 -50.44 -8.24 -7.85
N ARG A 6 -50.70 -7.63 -9.03
CA ARG A 6 -49.98 -7.97 -10.27
C ARG A 6 -48.49 -7.69 -10.15
N ARG A 7 -48.10 -6.53 -9.63
CA ARG A 7 -46.69 -6.15 -9.43
C ARG A 7 -45.95 -7.09 -8.47
N ARG A 8 -46.62 -7.58 -7.40
CA ARG A 8 -46.06 -8.60 -6.48
C ARG A 8 -45.91 -9.97 -7.17
N ARG A 9 -46.84 -10.35 -8.04
CA ARG A 9 -46.77 -11.59 -8.81
C ARG A 9 -45.64 -11.55 -9.85
N GLU A 10 -45.49 -10.44 -10.57
CA GLU A 10 -44.38 -10.20 -11.50
C GLU A 10 -43.01 -10.22 -10.80
N LEU A 11 -42.91 -9.66 -9.60
CA LEU A 11 -41.69 -9.72 -8.79
C LEU A 11 -41.35 -11.13 -8.27
N ARG A 12 -42.33 -12.04 -8.19
CA ARG A 12 -42.17 -13.44 -7.76
C ARG A 12 -41.94 -14.41 -8.92
N ALA A 13 -42.33 -14.05 -10.14
CA ALA A 13 -42.04 -14.86 -11.33
C ALA A 13 -40.52 -14.92 -11.56
N SER A 14 -39.98 -16.06 -11.98
CA SER A 14 -38.55 -16.18 -12.31
C SER A 14 -38.15 -15.15 -13.38
N PRO A 15 -36.94 -14.56 -13.30
CA PRO A 15 -36.47 -13.64 -14.33
C PRO A 15 -36.48 -14.34 -15.69
N GLN A 16 -37.00 -13.67 -16.72
CA GLN A 16 -37.10 -14.25 -18.07
C GLN A 16 -35.86 -13.93 -18.91
N THR A 17 -35.02 -12.99 -18.45
CA THR A 17 -33.79 -12.59 -19.13
C THR A 17 -32.67 -12.33 -18.11
N ALA A 18 -31.41 -12.48 -18.55
CA ALA A 18 -30.24 -12.13 -17.74
C ALA A 18 -30.27 -10.67 -17.25
N GLY A 19 -30.75 -9.73 -18.07
CA GLY A 19 -30.90 -8.33 -17.68
C GLY A 19 -31.94 -8.09 -16.58
N GLU A 20 -33.02 -8.89 -16.54
CA GLU A 20 -33.99 -8.84 -15.44
C GLU A 20 -33.43 -9.41 -14.14
N GLU A 21 -32.66 -10.49 -14.24
CA GLU A 21 -31.94 -11.09 -13.11
C GLU A 21 -30.95 -10.10 -12.50
N GLU A 22 -30.12 -9.47 -13.32
CA GLU A 22 -29.16 -8.46 -12.89
C GLU A 22 -29.87 -7.26 -12.23
N LYS A 23 -30.96 -6.77 -12.82
CA LYS A 23 -31.74 -5.67 -12.25
C LYS A 23 -32.36 -6.05 -10.89
N ARG A 24 -32.78 -7.31 -10.72
CA ARG A 24 -33.28 -7.82 -9.43
C ARG A 24 -32.15 -7.95 -8.42
N ALA A 25 -30.99 -8.48 -8.81
CA ALA A 25 -29.80 -8.57 -7.97
C ALA A 25 -29.35 -7.18 -7.49
N ARG A 26 -29.24 -6.19 -8.39
CA ARG A 26 -28.94 -4.79 -8.05
C ARG A 26 -29.94 -4.18 -7.07
N ARG A 27 -31.24 -4.45 -7.25
CA ARG A 27 -32.28 -4.00 -6.30
C ARG A 27 -32.17 -4.69 -4.95
N ALA A 28 -31.85 -5.97 -4.92
CA ALA A 28 -31.63 -6.73 -3.68
C ALA A 28 -30.40 -6.19 -2.93
N ALA A 29 -29.28 -6.00 -3.63
CA ALA A 29 -28.05 -5.40 -3.10
C ALA A 29 -28.31 -3.98 -2.55
N SER A 30 -28.99 -3.11 -3.29
CA SER A 30 -29.36 -1.75 -2.80
C SER A 30 -30.26 -1.78 -1.56
N ARG A 31 -31.10 -2.81 -1.38
CA ARG A 31 -31.90 -2.97 -0.16
C ARG A 31 -31.08 -3.53 0.99
N ALA A 32 -30.15 -4.44 0.71
CA ALA A 32 -29.19 -4.95 1.69
C ALA A 32 -28.34 -3.81 2.23
N GLU A 33 -27.71 -3.05 1.34
CA GLU A 33 -26.90 -1.88 1.68
C GLU A 33 -27.67 -0.89 2.57
N ARG A 34 -28.89 -0.52 2.18
CA ARG A 34 -29.70 0.42 2.98
C ARG A 34 -30.02 -0.06 4.39
N ARG A 35 -30.15 -1.37 4.60
CA ARG A 35 -30.39 -1.92 5.95
C ARG A 35 -29.10 -2.03 6.75
N ALA A 36 -28.01 -2.37 6.09
CA ALA A 36 -26.72 -2.58 6.70
C ALA A 36 -25.99 -1.27 7.02
N ALA A 37 -26.25 -0.19 6.28
CA ALA A 37 -25.58 1.10 6.44
C ALA A 37 -25.80 1.77 7.80
N SER A 38 -26.87 1.42 8.51
CA SER A 38 -27.16 1.91 9.86
C SER A 38 -26.52 1.10 10.97
N ILE A 39 -25.91 -0.05 10.66
CA ILE A 39 -25.24 -0.90 11.65
C ILE A 39 -23.85 -0.30 11.95
N GLY A 40 -23.56 -0.10 13.22
CA GLY A 40 -22.26 0.39 13.70
C GLY A 40 -21.17 -0.70 13.72
N SER A 41 -20.16 -0.46 14.57
CA SER A 41 -19.00 -1.33 14.77
C SER A 41 -19.08 -2.11 16.10
N GLY A 42 -20.20 -2.07 16.81
CA GLY A 42 -20.34 -2.63 18.16
C GLY A 42 -20.57 -4.14 18.15
N LEU A 43 -20.04 -4.84 19.16
CA LEU A 43 -20.23 -6.29 19.31
C LEU A 43 -21.71 -6.66 19.49
N ASP A 44 -22.46 -5.88 20.28
CA ASP A 44 -23.89 -6.12 20.54
C ASP A 44 -24.75 -6.04 19.26
N GLU A 45 -24.41 -5.12 18.35
CA GLU A 45 -25.09 -5.00 17.07
C GLU A 45 -24.87 -6.26 16.23
N TYR A 46 -23.64 -6.79 16.20
CA TYR A 46 -23.31 -8.01 15.48
C TYR A 46 -23.87 -9.26 16.14
N ARG A 47 -24.00 -9.30 17.47
CA ARG A 47 -24.73 -10.36 18.18
C ARG A 47 -26.19 -10.40 17.73
N HIS A 48 -26.83 -9.25 17.62
CA HIS A 48 -28.19 -9.16 17.09
C HIS A 48 -28.28 -9.68 15.64
N LEU A 49 -27.36 -9.26 14.76
CA LEU A 49 -27.34 -9.75 13.38
C LEU A 49 -27.11 -11.26 13.29
N ALA A 50 -26.18 -11.80 14.09
CA ALA A 50 -25.88 -13.22 14.15
C ALA A 50 -27.11 -14.03 14.58
N SER A 51 -27.88 -13.57 15.57
CA SER A 51 -29.14 -14.21 15.98
C SER A 51 -30.22 -14.24 14.90
N ILE A 52 -30.11 -13.39 13.86
CA ILE A 52 -31.05 -13.38 12.73
C ILE A 52 -30.55 -14.33 11.63
N SER A 53 -29.31 -14.15 11.16
CA SER A 53 -28.66 -15.04 10.18
C SER A 53 -27.22 -14.58 9.87
N SER A 54 -26.33 -15.52 9.54
CA SER A 54 -25.03 -15.31 8.89
C SER A 54 -25.06 -14.33 7.70
N LYS A 55 -26.11 -14.41 6.88
CA LYS A 55 -26.33 -13.48 5.76
C LYS A 55 -26.41 -12.01 6.19
N ARG A 56 -26.97 -11.70 7.36
CA ARG A 56 -27.03 -10.31 7.88
C ARG A 56 -25.66 -9.78 8.26
N VAL A 57 -24.84 -10.63 8.85
CA VAL A 57 -23.44 -10.31 9.16
C VAL A 57 -22.68 -10.04 7.85
N THR A 58 -22.89 -10.84 6.80
CA THR A 58 -22.31 -10.59 5.47
C THR A 58 -22.76 -9.24 4.89
N GLU A 59 -24.07 -8.94 4.92
CA GLU A 59 -24.59 -7.65 4.44
C GLU A 59 -23.93 -6.47 5.19
N ALA A 60 -23.71 -6.60 6.50
CA ALA A 60 -23.06 -5.59 7.33
C ALA A 60 -21.57 -5.39 7.00
N LEU A 61 -20.81 -6.49 6.83
CA LEU A 61 -19.39 -6.42 6.46
C LEU A 61 -19.19 -5.77 5.08
N ILE A 62 -20.03 -6.10 4.09
CA ILE A 62 -20.02 -5.45 2.77
C ILE A 62 -20.34 -3.96 2.90
N SER A 63 -21.34 -3.60 3.68
CA SER A 63 -21.70 -2.19 3.87
C SER A 63 -20.60 -1.38 4.56
N ARG A 64 -19.87 -1.97 5.52
CA ARG A 64 -18.67 -1.36 6.11
C ARG A 64 -17.62 -1.05 5.05
N HIS A 65 -17.32 -2.01 4.17
CA HIS A 65 -16.42 -1.80 3.05
C HIS A 65 -16.91 -0.68 2.11
N ASN A 66 -18.19 -0.68 1.73
CA ASN A 66 -18.76 0.36 0.87
C ASN A 66 -18.68 1.76 1.51
N LYS A 67 -18.98 1.85 2.82
CA LYS A 67 -18.85 3.10 3.58
C LYS A 67 -17.40 3.60 3.58
N ARG A 68 -16.43 2.70 3.74
CA ARG A 68 -15.00 3.02 3.64
C ARG A 68 -14.65 3.60 2.27
N MET A 69 -15.07 2.93 1.20
CA MET A 69 -14.82 3.39 -0.17
C MET A 69 -15.42 4.78 -0.43
N SER A 70 -16.62 5.04 0.12
CA SER A 70 -17.27 6.36 -0.01
C SER A 70 -16.54 7.49 0.74
N ARG A 71 -15.76 7.16 1.78
CA ARG A 71 -15.03 8.14 2.60
C ARG A 71 -13.69 8.57 2.02
N ILE A 72 -13.14 7.87 1.03
CA ILE A 72 -11.83 8.19 0.45
C ILE A 72 -11.73 9.66 0.01
N GLY A 73 -12.80 10.20 -0.59
CA GLY A 73 -12.83 11.60 -1.01
C GLY A 73 -12.79 12.62 0.13
N SER A 74 -13.28 12.28 1.33
CA SER A 74 -13.31 13.21 2.48
C SER A 74 -12.03 13.21 3.31
N LEU A 75 -11.17 12.18 3.19
CA LEU A 75 -9.92 12.08 3.96
C LEU A 75 -8.82 13.03 3.50
N GLN A 76 -9.01 13.68 2.34
CA GLN A 76 -7.93 14.38 1.66
C GLN A 76 -7.55 15.71 2.30
N GLY A 77 -8.53 16.43 2.88
CA GLY A 77 -8.37 17.82 3.32
C GLY A 77 -7.19 18.00 4.27
N ASP A 78 -7.13 17.14 5.29
CA ASP A 78 -6.07 17.15 6.28
C ASP A 78 -4.72 16.77 5.69
N LEU A 79 -4.68 15.69 4.91
CA LEU A 79 -3.42 15.11 4.42
C LEU A 79 -2.79 15.93 3.27
N ASN A 80 -3.56 16.84 2.66
CA ASN A 80 -3.15 17.59 1.48
C ASN A 80 -1.88 18.40 1.72
N GLY A 81 -1.81 19.08 2.87
CA GLY A 81 -0.70 19.96 3.25
C GLY A 81 0.64 19.23 3.28
N GLU A 82 0.68 18.06 3.90
CA GLU A 82 1.91 17.28 4.10
C GLU A 82 2.32 16.49 2.85
N LEU A 83 1.36 16.01 2.05
CA LEU A 83 1.65 15.10 0.93
C LEU A 83 1.75 15.80 -0.43
N MET A 84 0.89 16.78 -0.74
CA MET A 84 0.94 17.42 -2.07
C MET A 84 2.15 18.33 -2.22
N GLY A 85 2.54 19.03 -1.14
CA GLY A 85 3.63 20.01 -1.18
C GLY A 85 4.99 19.40 -1.54
N VAL A 86 5.22 18.15 -1.14
CA VAL A 86 6.47 17.42 -1.41
C VAL A 86 6.50 16.75 -2.79
N LEU A 87 5.36 16.62 -3.46
CA LEU A 87 5.25 15.97 -4.77
C LEU A 87 5.50 16.94 -5.94
N VAL A 88 5.63 18.24 -5.68
CA VAL A 88 5.73 19.27 -6.72
C VAL A 88 6.93 19.08 -7.65
N SER A 89 8.06 18.63 -7.09
CA SER A 89 9.30 18.37 -7.83
C SER A 89 9.16 17.24 -8.85
N ALA A 90 8.13 16.40 -8.74
CA ALA A 90 7.90 15.32 -9.68
C ALA A 90 7.66 15.79 -11.12
N GLY A 91 7.16 17.02 -11.32
CA GLY A 91 6.98 17.58 -12.64
C GLY A 91 8.26 17.71 -13.46
N SER A 92 9.29 18.27 -12.84
CA SER A 92 10.60 18.43 -13.50
C SER A 92 11.27 17.08 -13.69
N ILE A 93 11.11 16.17 -12.73
CA ILE A 93 11.57 14.78 -12.84
C ILE A 93 10.90 14.07 -14.02
N ASP A 94 9.58 14.17 -14.15
CA ASP A 94 8.82 13.56 -15.26
C ASP A 94 9.24 14.12 -16.61
N LEU A 95 9.40 15.45 -16.71
CA LEU A 95 9.91 16.10 -17.93
C LEU A 95 11.30 15.57 -18.29
N ALA A 96 12.21 15.50 -17.32
CA ALA A 96 13.56 15.05 -17.56
C ALA A 96 13.61 13.58 -17.99
N LEU A 97 12.94 12.70 -17.26
CA LEU A 97 12.88 11.27 -17.59
C LEU A 97 12.27 11.04 -18.97
N ARG A 98 11.23 11.78 -19.35
CA ARG A 98 10.65 11.74 -20.71
C ARG A 98 11.67 12.12 -21.78
N ARG A 99 12.46 13.16 -21.55
CA ARG A 99 13.52 13.60 -22.48
C ARG A 99 14.69 12.61 -22.54
N LEU A 100 14.95 11.90 -21.44
CA LEU A 100 15.95 10.84 -21.38
C LEU A 100 15.49 9.53 -22.01
N GLY A 101 14.20 9.42 -22.40
CA GLY A 101 13.67 8.27 -23.12
C GLY A 101 12.69 7.39 -22.32
N ALA A 102 12.29 7.79 -21.11
CA ALA A 102 11.31 7.03 -20.33
C ALA A 102 9.98 6.88 -21.08
N SER A 103 9.55 5.63 -21.29
CA SER A 103 8.34 5.32 -22.04
C SER A 103 7.07 5.84 -21.37
N LYS A 104 6.17 6.44 -22.16
CA LYS A 104 4.83 6.88 -21.68
C LYS A 104 3.85 5.74 -21.45
N HIS A 105 4.24 4.54 -21.85
CA HIS A 105 3.45 3.33 -21.70
C HIS A 105 3.98 2.43 -20.57
N ARG A 106 5.07 2.82 -19.89
CA ARG A 106 5.63 2.07 -18.77
C ARG A 106 4.62 1.97 -17.61
N MET A 107 4.39 0.77 -17.11
CA MET A 107 3.58 0.57 -15.91
C MET A 107 4.26 1.22 -14.69
N PRO A 108 3.51 1.89 -13.80
CA PRO A 108 4.10 2.54 -12.64
C PRO A 108 4.86 1.60 -11.69
N SER A 109 4.40 0.35 -11.58
CA SER A 109 5.02 -0.72 -10.80
C SER A 109 6.25 -1.35 -11.45
N SER A 110 6.52 -1.05 -12.73
CA SER A 110 7.66 -1.63 -13.46
C SER A 110 8.98 -1.10 -12.91
N TYR A 111 9.73 -1.99 -12.28
CA TYR A 111 11.06 -1.78 -11.72
C TYR A 111 12.17 -2.46 -12.54
N ALA A 112 11.85 -3.26 -13.56
CA ALA A 112 12.86 -3.87 -14.42
C ALA A 112 13.31 -2.90 -15.52
N GLY A 113 14.55 -3.04 -15.98
CA GLY A 113 15.09 -2.31 -17.14
C GLY A 113 16.24 -1.36 -16.79
N SER A 114 16.36 -0.30 -17.58
CA SER A 114 17.47 0.66 -17.53
C SER A 114 17.45 1.52 -16.28
N TRP A 115 18.53 2.28 -16.01
CA TRP A 115 18.53 3.25 -14.91
C TRP A 115 17.42 4.30 -15.04
N ILE A 116 17.01 4.65 -16.26
CA ILE A 116 15.86 5.53 -16.51
C ILE A 116 14.56 4.89 -15.99
N ASP A 117 14.36 3.59 -16.21
CA ASP A 117 13.19 2.86 -15.71
C ASP A 117 13.20 2.77 -14.18
N GLN A 118 14.38 2.56 -13.60
CA GLN A 118 14.60 2.53 -12.16
C GLN A 118 14.28 3.86 -11.47
N VAL A 119 14.79 4.98 -12.00
CA VAL A 119 14.52 6.33 -11.49
C VAL A 119 13.04 6.68 -11.69
N SER A 120 12.44 6.27 -12.82
CA SER A 120 11.00 6.41 -13.07
C SER A 120 10.15 5.63 -12.06
N TRP A 121 10.57 4.41 -11.69
CA TRP A 121 9.89 3.61 -10.66
C TRP A 121 9.94 4.28 -9.29
N GLY A 122 11.07 4.89 -8.92
CA GLY A 122 11.18 5.69 -7.70
C GLY A 122 10.16 6.84 -7.67
N ALA A 123 10.09 7.62 -8.76
CA ALA A 123 9.16 8.74 -8.86
C ALA A 123 7.70 8.28 -8.83
N ASP A 124 7.37 7.20 -9.53
CA ASP A 124 6.03 6.60 -9.49
C ASP A 124 5.66 6.05 -8.10
N SER A 125 6.63 5.53 -7.36
CA SER A 125 6.42 5.01 -6.01
C SER A 125 6.03 6.09 -5.00
N ALA A 126 6.52 7.32 -5.16
CA ALA A 126 6.11 8.46 -4.33
C ALA A 126 4.60 8.74 -4.45
N PHE A 127 4.08 8.78 -5.68
CA PHE A 127 2.64 8.97 -5.92
C PHE A 127 1.82 7.77 -5.48
N GLN A 128 2.34 6.56 -5.64
CA GLN A 128 1.64 5.35 -5.19
C GLN A 128 1.49 5.32 -3.67
N ALA A 129 2.54 5.69 -2.92
CA ALA A 129 2.47 5.83 -1.48
C ALA A 129 1.48 6.92 -1.06
N ALA A 130 1.56 8.11 -1.68
CA ALA A 130 0.62 9.19 -1.42
C ALA A 130 -0.83 8.79 -1.73
N ARG A 131 -1.08 8.05 -2.82
CA ARG A 131 -2.41 7.51 -3.18
C ARG A 131 -2.99 6.65 -2.05
N LEU A 132 -2.18 5.74 -1.51
CA LEU A 132 -2.60 4.87 -0.41
C LEU A 132 -2.86 5.67 0.88
N ALA A 133 -2.00 6.64 1.20
CA ALA A 133 -2.20 7.53 2.34
C ALA A 133 -3.50 8.34 2.22
N PHE A 134 -3.77 8.96 1.06
CA PHE A 134 -5.05 9.64 0.77
C PHE A 134 -6.27 8.71 0.82
N SER A 135 -6.06 7.40 0.74
CA SER A 135 -7.10 6.38 0.84
C SER A 135 -7.22 5.79 2.27
N GLY A 136 -6.53 6.36 3.26
CA GLY A 136 -6.51 5.87 4.63
C GLY A 136 -5.78 4.53 4.80
N GLN A 137 -4.75 4.28 3.98
CA GLN A 137 -3.95 3.05 3.97
C GLN A 137 -2.46 3.38 4.19
N PHE A 138 -2.12 3.89 5.37
CA PHE A 138 -0.75 4.27 5.74
C PHE A 138 0.15 3.04 5.88
N ALA A 139 -0.34 1.88 6.33
CA ALA A 139 0.45 0.64 6.31
C ALA A 139 0.96 0.30 4.90
N GLY A 140 0.08 0.41 3.89
CA GLY A 140 0.43 0.25 2.48
C GLY A 140 1.43 1.30 1.98
N ALA A 141 1.21 2.56 2.33
CA ALA A 141 2.13 3.65 1.98
C ALA A 141 3.51 3.45 2.63
N CYS A 142 3.57 2.99 3.88
CA CYS A 142 4.79 2.70 4.60
C CYS A 142 5.59 1.57 3.95
N ALA A 143 4.93 0.50 3.52
CA ALA A 143 5.61 -0.61 2.84
C ALA A 143 6.35 -0.12 1.59
N ILE A 144 5.70 0.73 0.79
CA ILE A 144 6.31 1.35 -0.39
C ILE A 144 7.48 2.25 -0.01
N LEU A 145 7.28 3.17 0.92
CA LEU A 145 8.27 4.19 1.26
C LEU A 145 9.46 3.59 2.02
N ARG A 146 9.25 2.54 2.81
CA ARG A 146 10.33 1.81 3.47
C ARG A 146 11.27 1.18 2.45
N THR A 147 10.71 0.47 1.47
CA THR A 147 11.48 -0.14 0.38
C THR A 147 12.24 0.92 -0.43
N GLN A 148 11.61 2.06 -0.72
CA GLN A 148 12.26 3.15 -1.46
C GLN A 148 13.34 3.87 -0.63
N LEU A 149 13.08 4.13 0.65
CA LEU A 149 14.05 4.77 1.55
C LEU A 149 15.31 3.92 1.68
N GLU A 150 15.17 2.60 1.87
CA GLU A 150 16.33 1.69 1.88
C GLU A 150 17.13 1.78 0.58
N ARG A 151 16.46 1.70 -0.56
CA ARG A 151 17.09 1.77 -1.88
C ARG A 151 17.88 3.07 -2.08
N TRP A 152 17.22 4.21 -1.84
CA TRP A 152 17.83 5.51 -2.11
C TRP A 152 18.91 5.86 -1.07
N THR A 153 18.77 5.38 0.17
CA THR A 153 19.85 5.47 1.17
C THR A 153 21.09 4.71 0.72
N GLU A 154 20.96 3.46 0.24
CA GLU A 154 22.09 2.70 -0.29
C GLU A 154 22.73 3.38 -1.50
N ASN A 155 21.94 4.00 -2.38
CA ASN A 155 22.46 4.75 -3.51
C ASN A 155 23.23 6.01 -3.09
N VAL A 156 22.72 6.75 -2.09
CA VAL A 156 23.44 7.89 -1.50
C VAL A 156 24.72 7.43 -0.83
N ALA A 157 24.66 6.33 -0.07
CA ALA A 157 25.82 5.76 0.61
C ALA A 157 26.92 5.38 -0.38
N PHE A 158 26.55 4.73 -1.49
CA PHE A 158 27.49 4.39 -2.56
C PHE A 158 28.19 5.63 -3.13
N ASN A 159 27.43 6.69 -3.45
CA ASN A 159 27.99 7.93 -3.99
C ASN A 159 28.84 8.72 -2.97
N ALA A 160 28.57 8.53 -1.68
CA ALA A 160 29.33 9.14 -0.59
C ALA A 160 30.47 8.24 -0.06
N GLU A 161 30.71 7.08 -0.70
CA GLU A 161 31.69 6.08 -0.27
C GLU A 161 31.51 5.61 1.19
N LEU A 162 30.25 5.56 1.64
CA LEU A 162 29.87 5.13 2.98
C LEU A 162 29.41 3.67 2.96
N THR A 163 29.89 2.89 3.92
CA THR A 163 29.39 1.54 4.18
C THR A 163 28.69 1.47 5.52
N HIS A 164 27.85 0.46 5.69
CA HIS A 164 27.21 0.16 6.96
C HIS A 164 28.26 -0.28 7.99
N GLN A 165 28.20 0.26 9.20
CA GLN A 165 29.12 -0.09 10.29
C GLN A 165 28.62 -1.33 11.04
N GLN A 166 29.53 -2.04 11.71
CA GLN A 166 29.15 -3.23 12.48
C GLN A 166 28.27 -2.83 13.67
N GLY A 167 27.10 -3.45 13.79
CA GLY A 167 26.14 -3.19 14.89
C GLY A 167 25.33 -1.90 14.74
N GLU A 168 25.54 -1.14 13.67
CA GLU A 168 24.74 0.05 13.36
C GLU A 168 23.28 -0.36 13.08
N SER A 169 22.31 0.43 13.54
CA SER A 169 20.93 0.23 13.10
C SER A 169 20.73 0.83 11.71
N PHE A 170 19.72 0.39 10.96
CA PHE A 170 19.44 1.04 9.68
C PHE A 170 19.05 2.52 9.85
N GLY A 171 18.39 2.89 10.95
CA GLY A 171 18.06 4.29 11.25
C GLY A 171 19.31 5.15 11.45
N ASP A 172 20.28 4.66 12.21
CA ASP A 172 21.56 5.34 12.42
C ASP A 172 22.36 5.44 11.10
N PHE A 173 22.38 4.35 10.33
CA PHE A 173 22.99 4.34 9.00
C PHE A 173 22.37 5.39 8.08
N ALA A 174 21.04 5.47 8.02
CA ALA A 174 20.34 6.46 7.22
C ALA A 174 20.66 7.89 7.69
N ALA A 175 20.61 8.16 9.01
CA ALA A 175 20.96 9.47 9.56
C ALA A 175 22.38 9.91 9.15
N ARG A 176 23.36 9.02 9.27
CA ARG A 176 24.74 9.30 8.87
C ARG A 176 24.86 9.56 7.37
N VAL A 177 24.32 8.68 6.54
CA VAL A 177 24.41 8.76 5.07
C VAL A 177 23.79 10.04 4.54
N TRP A 178 22.54 10.33 4.95
CA TRP A 178 21.83 11.52 4.49
C TRP A 178 22.45 12.82 5.03
N SER A 179 22.96 12.83 6.26
CA SER A 179 23.64 14.00 6.82
C SER A 179 24.95 14.31 6.11
N THR A 180 25.78 13.30 5.83
CA THR A 180 27.00 13.49 5.05
C THR A 180 26.69 14.00 3.65
N ALA A 181 25.74 13.35 2.96
CA ALA A 181 25.38 13.74 1.61
C ALA A 181 24.78 15.15 1.57
N ASN A 182 23.95 15.55 2.54
CA ASN A 182 23.36 16.90 2.62
C ASN A 182 24.41 18.03 2.61
N MET A 183 25.66 17.76 2.97
CA MET A 183 26.75 18.74 2.88
C MET A 183 27.26 18.94 1.45
N THR A 184 27.14 17.93 0.59
CA THR A 184 27.72 17.88 -0.76
C THR A 184 26.68 17.92 -1.89
N TYR A 185 25.38 17.81 -1.59
CA TYR A 185 24.35 17.97 -2.61
C TYR A 185 24.47 19.34 -3.31
N PRO A 186 24.18 19.42 -4.63
CA PRO A 186 24.37 20.63 -5.44
C PRO A 186 23.56 21.88 -4.99
N TYR A 187 22.69 21.75 -3.99
CA TYR A 187 21.80 22.84 -3.52
C TYR A 187 22.49 23.93 -2.68
N LYS A 188 23.66 23.65 -2.06
CA LYS A 188 24.40 24.69 -1.31
C LYS A 188 25.19 25.64 -2.20
N ALA A 189 25.44 25.28 -3.46
CA ALA A 189 26.23 26.10 -4.38
C ALA A 189 25.41 27.25 -5.01
N ASP A 190 24.10 27.04 -5.26
CA ASP A 190 23.25 28.06 -5.91
C ASP A 190 22.52 29.00 -4.92
N THR A 191 22.38 28.63 -3.65
CA THR A 191 21.85 29.56 -2.63
C THR A 191 22.80 30.72 -2.37
N ALA A 192 24.11 30.55 -2.58
CA ALA A 192 25.08 31.64 -2.53
C ALA A 192 24.92 32.64 -3.69
N LEU A 193 24.34 32.23 -4.82
CA LEU A 193 24.08 33.09 -5.99
C LEU A 193 22.73 33.81 -5.91
N ILE A 194 21.76 33.24 -5.20
CA ILE A 194 20.43 33.86 -4.98
C ILE A 194 20.44 34.79 -3.76
N ASN A 195 21.14 34.41 -2.68
CA ASN A 195 21.21 35.22 -1.45
C ASN A 195 22.20 36.40 -1.53
N ALA A 196 22.94 36.54 -2.63
CA ALA A 196 23.80 37.71 -2.87
C ALA A 196 23.01 38.99 -3.23
N GLN A 197 21.67 38.94 -3.27
CA GLN A 197 20.81 40.10 -3.53
C GLN A 197 19.90 40.53 -2.36
N GLU A 198 19.97 39.87 -1.20
CA GLU A 198 19.22 40.29 -0.01
C GLU A 198 20.14 40.32 1.22
N GLU A 199 20.87 41.43 1.39
CA GLU A 199 21.49 41.78 2.68
C GLU A 199 20.42 42.11 3.72
N GLY A 200 20.62 41.68 4.98
CA GLY A 200 20.00 42.35 6.12
C GLY A 200 19.58 41.46 7.29
N VAL A 201 20.46 41.39 8.29
CA VAL A 201 20.16 41.25 9.74
C VAL A 201 19.04 40.26 10.12
N ARG A 202 19.41 39.07 10.60
CA ARG A 202 18.61 38.37 11.63
C ARG A 202 19.51 37.84 12.74
N ASP A 203 19.40 38.54 13.85
CA ASP A 203 19.80 38.17 15.20
C ASP A 203 18.91 36.99 15.65
N THR A 204 19.49 35.85 16.00
CA THR A 204 18.76 34.76 16.66
C THR A 204 19.57 34.23 17.82
N TRP A 205 18.97 34.41 18.99
CA TRP A 205 19.43 34.03 20.30
C TRP A 205 19.66 32.52 20.41
N GLU A 206 20.75 32.17 21.07
CA GLU A 206 21.11 30.82 21.47
C GLU A 206 20.08 30.28 22.47
N ASP A 207 19.40 29.19 22.10
CA ASP A 207 18.65 28.38 23.05
C ASP A 207 19.47 27.12 23.34
N GLU A 208 20.05 27.08 24.54
CA GLU A 208 20.79 25.95 25.09
C GLU A 208 19.82 24.79 25.35
N GLY A 209 19.78 23.81 24.44
CA GLY A 209 18.86 22.68 24.56
C GLY A 209 19.39 21.39 23.95
N LYS A 210 20.19 20.65 24.73
CA LYS A 210 20.64 19.25 24.53
C LYS A 210 21.52 19.03 23.29
N SER A 211 22.68 18.40 23.50
CA SER A 211 23.55 17.98 22.39
C SER A 211 22.83 16.95 21.51
N VAL A 212 22.24 17.42 20.42
CA VAL A 212 21.77 16.59 19.31
C VAL A 212 23.01 15.84 18.79
N LYS A 213 22.93 14.51 18.69
CA LYS A 213 24.01 13.75 18.06
C LYS A 213 24.19 14.29 16.65
N GLN A 214 25.43 14.63 16.29
CA GLN A 214 25.76 15.18 14.98
C GLN A 214 25.16 14.27 13.88
N GLY A 215 24.27 14.80 13.04
CA GLY A 215 23.63 14.06 11.94
C GLY A 215 22.22 13.49 12.19
N GLU A 216 21.53 13.86 13.28
CA GLU A 216 20.18 13.37 13.57
C GLU A 216 19.07 14.03 12.70
N VAL A 217 19.29 15.26 12.26
CA VAL A 217 18.31 16.07 11.50
C VAL A 217 19.03 16.80 10.35
N ILE A 218 18.41 16.81 9.18
CA ILE A 218 18.84 17.58 8.01
C ILE A 218 17.77 18.59 7.62
N THR A 219 18.20 19.76 7.13
CA THR A 219 17.31 20.73 6.49
C THR A 219 17.19 20.41 5.01
N VAL A 220 15.95 20.32 4.53
CA VAL A 220 15.58 20.10 3.13
C VAL A 220 14.74 21.29 2.66
N GLY A 221 14.97 21.77 1.43
CA GLY A 221 14.45 23.07 1.01
C GLY A 221 14.90 24.22 1.90
N GLU A 222 14.02 25.21 2.12
CA GLU A 222 14.33 26.42 2.91
C GLU A 222 14.31 26.17 4.43
N ASN A 223 13.38 25.35 4.93
CA ASN A 223 13.12 25.25 6.37
C ASN A 223 12.59 23.89 6.86
N ARG A 224 12.43 22.87 6.00
CA ARG A 224 11.86 21.59 6.43
C ARG A 224 12.93 20.74 7.12
N LEU A 225 12.77 20.55 8.43
CA LEU A 225 13.61 19.66 9.22
C LEU A 225 13.14 18.22 9.07
N VAL A 226 14.05 17.35 8.65
CA VAL A 226 13.80 15.93 8.42
C VAL A 226 14.81 15.11 9.21
N SER A 227 14.36 14.11 9.98
CA SER A 227 15.22 13.16 10.69
C SER A 227 15.21 11.81 9.98
N PRO A 228 16.27 11.43 9.22
CA PRO A 228 16.29 10.16 8.49
C PRO A 228 16.19 8.93 9.40
N SER A 229 16.74 8.99 10.61
CA SER A 229 16.62 7.90 11.60
C SER A 229 15.17 7.74 12.06
N GLN A 230 14.50 8.83 12.46
CA GLN A 230 13.09 8.79 12.86
C GLN A 230 12.17 8.35 11.71
N LEU A 231 12.51 8.69 10.46
CA LEU A 231 11.78 8.19 9.29
C LEU A 231 11.92 6.68 9.15
N ALA A 232 13.15 6.18 9.19
CA ALA A 232 13.43 4.75 9.09
C ALA A 232 12.70 3.95 10.18
N ASP A 233 12.77 4.41 11.42
CA ASP A 233 12.15 3.77 12.57
C ASP A 233 10.62 3.90 12.50
N GLY A 234 10.09 5.09 12.26
CA GLY A 234 8.64 5.34 12.17
C GLY A 234 7.95 4.47 11.10
N LEU A 235 8.54 4.35 9.90
CA LEU A 235 8.02 3.47 8.85
C LEU A 235 8.02 2.00 9.28
N SER A 236 9.04 1.56 10.01
CA SER A 236 9.14 0.21 10.57
C SER A 236 8.09 -0.02 11.66
N GLU A 237 7.94 0.92 12.59
CA GLU A 237 6.99 0.82 13.69
C GLU A 237 5.52 0.76 13.20
N ILE A 238 5.17 1.51 12.14
CA ILE A 238 3.84 1.39 11.51
C ILE A 238 3.63 -0.01 10.94
N LEU A 239 4.63 -0.57 10.22
CA LEU A 239 4.55 -1.91 9.62
C LEU A 239 4.55 -3.07 10.62
N HIS A 240 4.93 -2.82 11.88
CA HIS A 240 4.87 -3.79 12.97
C HIS A 240 3.75 -3.50 13.98
N GLY A 241 3.03 -2.38 13.84
CA GLY A 241 1.97 -1.95 14.76
C GLY A 241 2.53 -1.74 16.17
N ARG A 242 3.64 -1.02 16.28
CA ARG A 242 4.32 -0.74 17.56
C ARG A 242 4.28 0.75 17.90
N GLY A 243 4.53 1.03 19.19
CA GLY A 243 4.55 2.39 19.72
C GLY A 243 3.22 3.15 19.51
N PRO A 244 3.25 4.47 19.28
CA PRO A 244 2.04 5.26 19.08
C PRO A 244 1.28 4.87 17.79
N TRP A 245 1.95 4.23 16.84
CA TRP A 245 1.36 3.86 15.55
C TRP A 245 0.40 2.67 15.61
N ALA A 246 0.36 1.95 16.74
CA ALA A 246 -0.64 0.91 16.99
C ALA A 246 -2.08 1.45 16.90
N GLU A 247 -2.31 2.69 17.38
CA GLU A 247 -3.61 3.36 17.28
C GLU A 247 -3.94 3.78 15.85
N LEU A 248 -2.95 4.15 15.04
CA LEU A 248 -3.15 4.44 13.62
C LEU A 248 -3.70 3.20 12.89
N ALA A 249 -3.13 2.02 13.13
CA ALA A 249 -3.61 0.78 12.52
C ALA A 249 -5.06 0.45 12.92
N LEU A 250 -5.41 0.69 14.19
CA LEU A 250 -6.79 0.55 14.70
C LEU A 250 -7.73 1.52 13.99
N TRP A 251 -7.34 2.79 13.87
CA TRP A 251 -8.14 3.76 13.14
C TRP A 251 -8.33 3.37 11.68
N GLU A 252 -7.28 3.03 10.94
CA GLU A 252 -7.37 2.60 9.55
C GLU A 252 -8.36 1.46 9.34
N SER A 253 -8.46 0.55 10.32
CA SER A 253 -9.17 -0.72 10.19
C SER A 253 -10.60 -0.67 10.70
N SER A 254 -10.88 0.04 11.79
CA SER A 254 -12.22 0.13 12.37
C SER A 254 -12.77 1.56 12.41
N ARG A 255 -12.00 2.53 12.93
CA ARG A 255 -12.49 3.88 13.28
C ARG A 255 -12.48 4.89 12.13
N LEU A 256 -11.89 4.55 10.98
CA LEU A 256 -11.94 5.36 9.76
C LEU A 256 -13.38 5.66 9.32
N LEU A 257 -14.32 4.80 9.72
CA LEU A 257 -15.76 4.94 9.47
C LEU A 257 -16.46 5.95 10.40
N GLU A 258 -15.76 6.45 11.42
CA GLU A 258 -16.30 7.26 12.52
C GLU A 258 -15.79 8.70 12.47
N GLY A 259 -14.55 8.97 12.02
CA GLY A 259 -14.05 10.34 11.85
C GLY A 259 -12.56 10.43 11.52
N GLU A 260 -12.02 11.64 11.64
CA GLU A 260 -10.58 11.94 11.57
C GLU A 260 -9.83 11.36 12.78
N ASP A 261 -8.52 11.16 12.63
CA ASP A 261 -7.64 10.67 13.70
C ASP A 261 -6.49 11.64 13.95
N PRO A 262 -6.16 11.95 15.22
CA PRO A 262 -5.07 12.86 15.54
C PRO A 262 -3.69 12.37 15.06
N LEU A 263 -3.51 11.07 14.81
CA LEU A 263 -2.26 10.49 14.29
C LEU A 263 -2.19 10.48 12.76
N ALA A 264 -3.28 10.72 12.04
CA ALA A 264 -3.29 10.74 10.57
C ALA A 264 -2.37 11.85 10.02
N GLN A 265 -2.39 13.03 10.66
CA GLN A 265 -1.53 14.17 10.31
C GLN A 265 -0.04 13.89 10.60
N PRO A 266 0.38 13.49 11.82
CA PRO A 266 1.74 13.04 12.09
C PRO A 266 2.23 11.92 11.14
N ALA A 267 1.37 10.96 10.81
CA ALA A 267 1.69 9.90 9.86
C ALA A 267 1.89 10.48 8.46
N ALA A 268 1.00 11.36 7.98
CA ALA A 268 1.16 12.02 6.69
C ALA A 268 2.45 12.85 6.61
N LYS A 269 2.81 13.54 7.69
CA LYS A 269 4.09 14.26 7.80
C LYS A 269 5.28 13.30 7.63
N LEU A 270 5.27 12.18 8.36
CA LEU A 270 6.30 11.14 8.29
C LEU A 270 6.43 10.58 6.86
N LEU A 271 5.30 10.27 6.20
CA LEU A 271 5.28 9.79 4.82
C LEU A 271 5.76 10.86 3.84
N GLY A 272 5.34 12.12 4.03
CA GLY A 272 5.75 13.26 3.21
C GLY A 272 7.25 13.51 3.29
N ASP A 273 7.83 13.44 4.49
CA ASP A 273 9.28 13.56 4.70
C ASP A 273 10.05 12.41 4.03
N ALA A 274 9.53 11.18 4.05
CA ALA A 274 10.14 10.05 3.33
C ALA A 274 10.01 10.20 1.80
N ILE A 275 8.87 10.67 1.29
CA ILE A 275 8.67 11.02 -0.13
C ILE A 275 9.69 12.08 -0.55
N LEU A 276 9.86 13.12 0.26
CA LEU A 276 10.76 14.23 0.01
C LEU A 276 12.21 13.77 -0.15
N LEU A 277 12.74 12.96 0.79
CA LEU A 277 14.10 12.42 0.67
C LEU A 277 14.27 11.54 -0.56
N ASN A 278 13.28 10.68 -0.85
CA ASN A 278 13.32 9.82 -2.03
C ASN A 278 13.36 10.65 -3.32
N LEU A 279 12.45 11.61 -3.48
CA LEU A 279 12.39 12.47 -4.67
C LEU A 279 13.63 13.33 -4.83
N ARG A 280 14.23 13.80 -3.72
CA ARG A 280 15.51 14.51 -3.72
C ARG A 280 16.62 13.68 -4.36
N GLN A 281 16.79 12.42 -3.95
CA GLN A 281 17.83 11.58 -4.56
C GLN A 281 17.49 11.15 -5.99
N ILE A 282 16.22 10.87 -6.28
CA ILE A 282 15.72 10.57 -7.65
C ILE A 282 16.07 11.72 -8.59
N ARG A 283 15.89 12.96 -8.14
CA ARG A 283 16.22 14.17 -8.89
C ARG A 283 17.71 14.29 -9.19
N VAL A 284 18.58 13.97 -8.22
CA VAL A 284 20.04 13.91 -8.45
C VAL A 284 20.40 12.82 -9.45
N CYS A 285 19.79 11.64 -9.36
CA CYS A 285 20.02 10.56 -10.32
C CYS A 285 19.60 10.97 -11.73
N ALA A 286 18.45 11.64 -11.88
CA ALA A 286 17.99 12.15 -13.18
C ALA A 286 18.93 13.23 -13.74
N ALA A 287 19.49 14.09 -12.89
CA ALA A 287 20.45 15.12 -13.30
C ALA A 287 21.80 14.52 -13.71
N THR A 288 22.24 13.47 -13.03
CA THR A 288 23.44 12.71 -13.38
C THR A 288 23.25 12.06 -14.75
N LEU A 289 22.14 11.34 -14.96
CA LEU A 289 21.77 10.78 -16.27
C LEU A 289 21.72 11.85 -17.39
N ALA A 290 21.16 13.02 -17.11
CA ALA A 290 21.13 14.12 -18.06
C ALA A 290 22.53 14.65 -18.40
N THR A 291 23.44 14.68 -17.44
CA THR A 291 24.83 15.08 -17.66
C THR A 291 25.58 14.05 -18.50
N ASP A 292 25.45 12.77 -18.14
CA ASP A 292 26.11 11.64 -18.84
C ASP A 292 25.63 11.49 -20.28
N THR A 293 24.38 11.89 -20.56
CA THR A 293 23.80 11.89 -21.92
C THR A 293 24.07 13.19 -22.70
N GLY A 294 24.95 14.07 -22.19
CA GLY A 294 25.36 15.29 -22.88
C GLY A 294 24.35 16.43 -22.82
N ASN A 295 23.42 16.41 -21.86
CA ASN A 295 22.38 17.42 -21.67
C ASN A 295 22.48 18.14 -20.30
N PRO A 296 23.57 18.91 -20.06
CA PRO A 296 23.77 19.61 -18.79
C PRO A 296 22.73 20.72 -18.53
N GLY A 297 22.08 21.22 -19.59
CA GLY A 297 20.96 22.17 -19.45
C GLY A 297 19.75 21.53 -18.78
N LEU A 298 19.42 20.29 -19.15
CA LEU A 298 18.38 19.52 -18.49
C LEU A 298 18.73 19.22 -17.03
N ALA A 299 19.99 18.86 -16.75
CA ALA A 299 20.48 18.65 -15.39
C ALA A 299 20.30 19.89 -14.50
N ARG A 300 20.64 21.09 -14.99
CA ARG A 300 20.41 22.35 -14.25
C ARG A 300 18.92 22.63 -14.05
N SER A 301 18.10 22.44 -15.10
CA SER A 301 16.65 22.67 -15.00
C SER A 301 15.97 21.75 -14.00
N LEU A 302 16.53 20.56 -13.78
CA LEU A 302 16.02 19.67 -12.75
C LEU A 302 16.05 20.35 -11.41
N PHE A 303 17.04 21.19 -11.09
CA PHE A 303 17.23 21.89 -9.81
C PHE A 303 16.56 23.28 -9.71
N SER A 304 15.87 23.76 -10.75
CA SER A 304 15.29 25.10 -10.75
C SER A 304 14.01 25.26 -9.91
N MET A 305 13.35 24.15 -9.55
CA MET A 305 12.14 24.16 -8.69
C MET A 305 12.50 23.91 -7.23
N PRO A 306 11.81 24.52 -6.25
CA PRO A 306 11.95 24.12 -4.85
C PRO A 306 11.61 22.64 -4.64
N GLU A 307 12.18 22.03 -3.61
CA GLU A 307 11.87 20.63 -3.24
C GLU A 307 10.48 20.51 -2.59
N ILE A 308 10.01 21.61 -2.00
CA ILE A 308 8.73 21.72 -1.31
C ILE A 308 8.08 23.03 -1.75
N LEU A 309 6.78 22.98 -2.05
CA LEU A 309 5.95 24.15 -2.23
C LEU A 309 4.67 24.03 -1.40
N PRO A 310 3.96 25.13 -1.13
CA PRO A 310 2.64 25.06 -0.51
C PRO A 310 1.72 24.14 -1.34
N ALA A 311 1.06 23.19 -0.67
CA ALA A 311 0.20 22.17 -1.29
C ALA A 311 -0.94 22.71 -2.18
N GLY A 312 -1.30 23.99 -2.03
CA GLY A 312 -2.44 24.60 -2.70
C GLY A 312 -3.78 24.02 -2.25
N THR A 313 -4.80 24.16 -3.10
CA THR A 313 -6.19 23.72 -2.81
C THR A 313 -6.62 22.52 -3.65
N ALA A 314 -5.84 22.14 -4.66
CA ALA A 314 -6.12 20.94 -5.43
C ALA A 314 -5.76 19.69 -4.62
N ALA A 315 -6.70 18.76 -4.52
CA ALA A 315 -6.50 17.42 -3.97
C ALA A 315 -6.68 16.37 -5.08
N PRO A 316 -6.10 15.16 -4.96
CA PRO A 316 -6.27 14.11 -5.96
C PRO A 316 -7.74 13.80 -6.23
N MET A 317 -8.10 13.53 -7.48
CA MET A 317 -9.49 13.18 -7.78
C MET A 317 -9.86 11.87 -7.07
N PRO A 318 -11.03 11.73 -6.42
CA PRO A 318 -11.41 10.47 -5.77
C PRO A 318 -11.33 9.26 -6.72
N ALA A 319 -11.69 9.44 -8.00
CA ALA A 319 -11.59 8.41 -9.02
C ALA A 319 -10.14 7.92 -9.28
N SER A 320 -9.12 8.76 -9.04
CA SER A 320 -7.71 8.35 -9.17
C SER A 320 -7.15 7.65 -7.93
N LEU A 321 -7.93 7.58 -6.85
CA LEU A 321 -7.55 6.87 -5.63
C LEU A 321 -8.09 5.44 -5.59
N MET A 322 -9.23 5.18 -6.24
CA MET A 322 -9.94 3.90 -6.24
C MET A 322 -9.08 2.72 -6.75
N PRO A 323 -9.29 1.49 -6.27
CA PRO A 323 -8.61 0.28 -6.74
C PRO A 323 -8.97 -0.02 -8.21
N LEU A 324 -8.10 -0.75 -8.93
CA LEU A 324 -8.34 -1.11 -10.34
C LEU A 324 -9.30 -2.30 -10.49
N MET A 325 -10.52 -2.17 -9.94
CA MET A 325 -11.58 -3.13 -10.16
C MET A 325 -12.49 -2.69 -11.32
N PRO A 326 -13.13 -3.63 -12.05
CA PRO A 326 -14.08 -3.31 -13.13
C PRO A 326 -15.20 -2.35 -12.71
N SER A 327 -15.65 -2.44 -11.46
CA SER A 327 -16.72 -1.63 -10.89
C SER A 327 -16.26 -0.27 -10.34
N THR A 328 -14.95 -0.01 -10.25
CA THR A 328 -14.39 1.21 -9.65
C THR A 328 -13.32 1.85 -10.55
N GLY A 329 -12.03 1.65 -10.29
CA GLY A 329 -10.93 2.32 -10.99
C GLY A 329 -10.79 1.95 -12.47
N LEU A 330 -11.43 0.86 -12.92
CA LEU A 330 -11.49 0.45 -14.33
C LEU A 330 -12.87 0.69 -14.96
N ALA A 331 -13.78 1.36 -14.26
CA ALA A 331 -15.07 1.72 -14.85
C ALA A 331 -14.83 2.66 -16.07
N PRO A 332 -15.58 2.50 -17.18
CA PRO A 332 -15.30 3.22 -18.44
C PRO A 332 -15.24 4.75 -18.29
N GLU A 333 -16.12 5.32 -17.46
CA GLU A 333 -16.16 6.75 -17.15
C GLU A 333 -14.94 7.23 -16.35
N VAL A 334 -14.43 6.37 -15.45
CA VAL A 334 -13.21 6.65 -14.70
C VAL A 334 -12.02 6.63 -15.64
N ILE A 335 -11.88 5.59 -16.47
CA ILE A 335 -10.80 5.48 -17.46
C ILE A 335 -10.76 6.70 -18.37
N LYS A 336 -11.91 7.10 -18.93
CA LYS A 336 -12.00 8.29 -19.78
C LYS A 336 -11.50 9.56 -19.09
N THR A 337 -11.80 9.69 -17.79
CA THR A 337 -11.35 10.82 -16.98
C THR A 337 -9.84 10.78 -16.74
N LEU A 338 -9.30 9.61 -16.39
CA LEU A 338 -7.86 9.40 -16.21
C LEU A 338 -7.08 9.69 -17.50
N GLU A 339 -7.55 9.19 -18.64
CA GLU A 339 -6.93 9.40 -19.95
C GLU A 339 -6.93 10.87 -20.36
N ARG A 340 -8.02 11.59 -20.10
CA ARG A 340 -8.08 13.04 -20.33
C ARG A 340 -7.04 13.77 -19.47
N GLY A 341 -6.93 13.42 -18.19
CA GLY A 341 -5.92 13.97 -17.29
C GLY A 341 -4.50 13.69 -17.77
N ALA A 342 -4.22 12.44 -18.15
CA ALA A 342 -2.93 12.03 -18.71
C ALA A 342 -2.57 12.79 -20.00
N HIS A 343 -3.56 13.04 -20.87
CA HIS A 343 -3.37 13.84 -22.07
C HIS A 343 -3.01 15.29 -21.72
N LEU A 344 -3.75 15.92 -20.81
CA LEU A 344 -3.47 17.29 -20.35
C LEU A 344 -2.08 17.39 -19.72
N HIS A 345 -1.70 16.41 -18.89
CA HIS A 345 -0.36 16.31 -18.32
C HIS A 345 0.72 16.31 -19.41
N GLY A 346 0.55 15.46 -20.43
CA GLY A 346 1.47 15.37 -21.57
C GLY A 346 1.59 16.68 -22.36
N GLN A 347 0.48 17.41 -22.56
CA GLN A 347 0.47 18.72 -23.23
C GLN A 347 1.28 19.77 -22.44
N VAL A 348 1.08 19.82 -21.12
CA VAL A 348 1.81 20.77 -20.27
C VAL A 348 3.31 20.47 -20.22
N LEU A 349 3.72 19.18 -20.19
CA LEU A 349 5.14 18.80 -20.25
C LEU A 349 5.86 19.34 -21.49
N ILE A 350 5.17 19.43 -22.62
CA ILE A 350 5.74 19.96 -23.88
C ILE A 350 5.48 21.47 -24.05
N GLY A 351 5.12 22.17 -22.98
CA GLY A 351 4.94 23.63 -22.95
C GLY A 351 3.62 24.14 -23.53
N HIS A 352 2.67 23.25 -23.85
CA HIS A 352 1.35 23.69 -24.31
C HIS A 352 0.49 24.18 -23.14
N ARG A 353 -0.46 25.06 -23.46
CA ARG A 353 -1.43 25.66 -22.51
C ARG A 353 -2.84 25.19 -22.86
N PRO A 354 -3.23 23.95 -22.53
CA PRO A 354 -4.47 23.35 -23.03
C PRO A 354 -5.75 24.07 -22.55
N ALA A 355 -5.67 24.88 -21.49
CA ALA A 355 -6.74 25.75 -21.02
C ALA A 355 -6.51 27.25 -21.36
N GLY A 356 -5.60 27.57 -22.28
CA GLY A 356 -5.17 28.93 -22.57
C GLY A 356 -4.34 29.57 -21.44
N ARG A 357 -4.03 28.83 -20.38
CA ARG A 357 -3.29 29.28 -19.20
C ARG A 357 -2.22 28.28 -18.76
N LEU A 358 -1.33 28.75 -17.90
CA LEU A 358 -0.47 27.88 -17.10
C LEU A 358 -1.28 27.21 -15.98
N TYR A 359 -0.85 26.02 -15.61
CA TYR A 359 -1.38 25.31 -14.45
C TYR A 359 -0.62 25.77 -13.21
N ARG A 360 -1.32 25.90 -12.09
CA ARG A 360 -0.67 26.10 -10.79
C ARG A 360 0.06 24.81 -10.39
N ASP A 361 0.99 24.93 -9.46
CA ASP A 361 1.80 23.80 -8.99
C ASP A 361 0.94 22.68 -8.39
N ASP A 362 -0.11 23.02 -7.65
CA ASP A 362 -1.05 22.06 -7.07
C ASP A 362 -1.88 21.33 -8.14
N GLU A 363 -2.36 22.06 -9.15
CA GLU A 363 -3.04 21.48 -10.31
C GLU A 363 -2.10 20.59 -11.14
N TRP A 364 -0.82 20.91 -11.15
CA TRP A 364 0.20 20.14 -11.84
C TRP A 364 0.45 18.78 -11.15
N VAL A 365 0.58 18.76 -9.82
CA VAL A 365 0.66 17.52 -9.03
C VAL A 365 -0.61 16.68 -9.21
N PHE A 366 -1.78 17.34 -9.26
CA PHE A 366 -3.04 16.67 -9.56
C PHE A 366 -3.03 15.97 -10.94
N LEU A 367 -2.56 16.64 -12.00
CA LEU A 367 -2.43 16.02 -13.32
C LEU A 367 -1.44 14.84 -13.31
N SER A 368 -0.38 14.93 -12.49
CA SER A 368 0.62 13.88 -12.32
C SER A 368 0.02 12.61 -11.70
N PHE A 369 -0.93 12.75 -10.76
CA PHE A 369 -1.74 11.62 -10.24
C PHE A 369 -2.57 10.96 -11.35
N LEU A 370 -3.28 11.75 -12.15
CA LEU A 370 -4.13 11.23 -13.23
C LEU A 370 -3.30 10.50 -14.30
N GLU A 371 -2.13 11.02 -14.66
CA GLU A 371 -1.22 10.40 -15.62
C GLU A 371 -0.78 9.01 -15.18
N ARG A 372 -0.27 8.91 -13.95
CA ARG A 372 0.20 7.65 -13.35
C ARG A 372 -0.94 6.65 -13.24
N ARG A 373 -2.11 7.11 -12.80
CA ARG A 373 -3.28 6.24 -12.68
C ARG A 373 -3.77 5.74 -14.04
N ALA A 374 -3.74 6.57 -15.07
CA ALA A 374 -4.04 6.13 -16.43
C ALA A 374 -3.04 5.08 -16.94
N ARG A 375 -1.75 5.20 -16.60
CA ARG A 375 -0.74 4.17 -16.91
C ARG A 375 -1.02 2.85 -16.18
N ALA A 376 -1.36 2.92 -14.89
CA ALA A 376 -1.74 1.73 -14.11
C ALA A 376 -2.99 1.05 -14.69
N ALA A 377 -4.05 1.81 -14.99
CA ALA A 377 -5.28 1.28 -15.58
C ALA A 377 -5.04 0.60 -16.93
N ARG A 378 -4.23 1.21 -17.81
CA ARG A 378 -3.82 0.56 -19.08
C ARG A 378 -3.02 -0.72 -18.86
N GLY A 379 -2.15 -0.74 -17.85
CA GLY A 379 -1.40 -1.94 -17.47
C GLY A 379 -2.31 -3.08 -17.05
N ALA A 380 -3.25 -2.81 -16.14
CA ALA A 380 -4.23 -3.80 -15.67
C ALA A 380 -5.12 -4.33 -16.81
N LEU A 381 -5.61 -3.46 -17.69
CA LEU A 381 -6.40 -3.91 -18.85
C LEU A 381 -5.60 -4.80 -19.79
N LYS A 382 -4.33 -4.46 -20.06
CA LYS A 382 -3.44 -5.32 -20.85
C LYS A 382 -3.19 -6.67 -20.19
N ALA A 383 -3.06 -6.70 -18.87
CA ALA A 383 -2.93 -7.96 -18.12
C ALA A 383 -4.19 -8.82 -18.28
N PHE A 384 -5.39 -8.23 -18.20
CA PHE A 384 -6.64 -8.96 -18.47
C PHE A 384 -6.77 -9.47 -19.89
N ASP A 385 -6.30 -8.70 -20.88
CA ASP A 385 -6.31 -9.16 -22.27
C ASP A 385 -5.30 -10.31 -22.47
N ALA A 386 -4.11 -10.21 -21.89
CA ALA A 386 -3.11 -11.29 -21.93
C ALA A 386 -3.57 -12.57 -21.20
N GLU A 387 -4.19 -12.43 -20.02
CA GLU A 387 -4.79 -13.56 -19.30
C GLU A 387 -5.93 -14.18 -20.12
N ARG A 388 -6.73 -13.38 -20.83
CA ARG A 388 -7.79 -13.89 -21.71
C ARG A 388 -7.22 -14.65 -22.90
N GLU A 389 -6.17 -14.14 -23.52
CA GLU A 389 -5.47 -14.82 -24.61
C GLU A 389 -4.87 -16.15 -24.16
N HIS A 390 -4.34 -16.21 -22.92
CA HIS A 390 -3.69 -17.41 -22.40
C HIS A 390 -4.67 -18.45 -21.85
N LEU A 391 -5.70 -18.03 -21.11
CA LEU A 391 -6.66 -18.93 -20.44
C LEU A 391 -7.85 -19.29 -21.33
N GLY A 392 -8.10 -18.56 -22.42
CA GLY A 392 -9.22 -18.82 -23.33
C GLY A 392 -10.56 -18.81 -22.61
N ASP A 393 -11.32 -19.90 -22.73
CA ASP A 393 -12.64 -20.06 -22.12
C ASP A 393 -12.59 -20.13 -20.57
N GLU A 394 -11.42 -20.41 -19.98
CA GLU A 394 -11.24 -20.41 -18.52
C GLU A 394 -11.06 -18.99 -17.95
N PHE A 395 -10.84 -17.98 -18.80
CA PHE A 395 -10.73 -16.60 -18.36
C PHE A 395 -12.05 -16.11 -17.75
N ASN A 396 -12.02 -15.79 -16.46
CA ASN A 396 -13.19 -15.34 -15.75
C ASN A 396 -12.91 -14.00 -15.04
N LEU A 397 -13.38 -12.90 -15.65
CA LEU A 397 -13.32 -11.57 -15.03
C LEU A 397 -14.07 -11.52 -13.68
N ASN A 398 -15.14 -12.31 -13.54
CA ASN A 398 -15.86 -12.42 -12.26
C ASN A 398 -15.01 -13.11 -11.18
N GLY A 399 -13.98 -13.87 -11.55
CA GLY A 399 -13.02 -14.45 -10.62
C GLY A 399 -12.29 -13.39 -9.79
N VAL A 400 -12.04 -12.21 -10.36
CA VAL A 400 -11.46 -11.07 -9.62
C VAL A 400 -12.46 -10.53 -8.59
N SER A 401 -13.75 -10.44 -8.95
CA SER A 401 -14.82 -10.06 -8.00
C SER A 401 -15.02 -11.10 -6.89
N SER A 402 -14.88 -12.39 -7.19
CA SER A 402 -14.88 -13.43 -6.16
C SER A 402 -13.71 -13.25 -5.19
N LYS A 403 -12.49 -12.99 -5.70
CA LYS A 403 -11.32 -12.70 -4.86
C LYS A 403 -11.51 -11.45 -4.00
N GLU A 404 -12.08 -10.39 -4.58
CA GLU A 404 -12.43 -9.17 -3.86
C GLU A 404 -13.37 -9.48 -2.68
N PHE A 405 -14.41 -10.29 -2.89
CA PHE A 405 -15.31 -10.70 -1.81
C PHE A 405 -14.55 -11.37 -0.67
N TYR A 406 -13.71 -12.38 -0.94
CA TYR A 406 -12.92 -13.06 0.10
C TYR A 406 -12.05 -12.08 0.90
N LEU A 407 -11.44 -11.12 0.21
CA LEU A 407 -10.56 -10.14 0.84
C LEU A 407 -11.34 -9.12 1.66
N ILE A 408 -12.51 -8.68 1.18
CA ILE A 408 -13.43 -7.84 1.95
C ILE A 408 -13.82 -8.56 3.23
N MET A 409 -14.23 -9.82 3.13
CA MET A 409 -14.67 -10.59 4.30
C MET A 409 -13.51 -10.79 5.29
N ALA A 410 -12.33 -11.19 4.83
CA ALA A 410 -11.17 -11.35 5.69
C ALA A 410 -10.76 -10.03 6.37
N ALA A 411 -10.64 -8.94 5.60
CA ALA A 411 -10.16 -7.66 6.11
C ALA A 411 -11.18 -6.96 7.01
N GLU A 412 -12.46 -6.94 6.64
CA GLU A 412 -13.50 -6.31 7.47
C GLU A 412 -13.81 -7.15 8.71
N THR A 413 -13.72 -8.49 8.66
CA THR A 413 -13.79 -9.32 9.88
C THR A 413 -12.63 -8.99 10.82
N ALA A 414 -11.39 -8.99 10.33
CA ALA A 414 -10.23 -8.67 11.15
C ALA A 414 -10.32 -7.25 11.76
N GLY A 415 -10.69 -6.25 10.96
CA GLY A 415 -10.86 -4.88 11.43
C GLY A 415 -11.99 -4.74 12.45
N LEU A 416 -13.10 -5.45 12.27
CA LEU A 416 -14.21 -5.44 13.21
C LEU A 416 -13.82 -6.09 14.55
N VAL A 417 -13.21 -7.29 14.51
CA VAL A 417 -12.77 -8.01 15.72
C VAL A 417 -11.66 -7.23 16.46
N SER A 418 -10.81 -6.47 15.75
CA SER A 418 -9.84 -5.60 16.42
C SER A 418 -10.49 -4.58 17.35
N ASN A 419 -11.69 -4.10 17.02
CA ASN A 419 -12.42 -3.12 17.83
C ASN A 419 -13.01 -3.74 19.09
N TRP A 420 -13.23 -5.05 19.09
CA TRP A 420 -13.85 -5.79 20.18
C TRP A 420 -12.83 -6.41 21.13
N SER A 421 -11.60 -6.64 20.66
CA SER A 421 -10.56 -7.30 21.44
C SER A 421 -10.16 -6.46 22.66
N PRO A 422 -10.27 -6.99 23.89
CA PRO A 422 -9.82 -6.30 25.10
C PRO A 422 -8.29 -6.29 25.22
N ASN A 423 -7.60 -7.21 24.52
CA ASN A 423 -6.16 -7.24 24.47
C ASN A 423 -5.66 -6.31 23.36
N ARG A 424 -4.96 -5.24 23.75
CA ARG A 424 -4.42 -4.24 22.82
C ARG A 424 -3.50 -4.83 21.75
N TYR A 425 -2.67 -5.83 22.08
CA TYR A 425 -1.71 -6.40 21.14
C TYR A 425 -2.40 -7.29 20.10
N ALA A 426 -3.39 -8.08 20.53
CA ALA A 426 -4.24 -8.82 19.59
C ALA A 426 -5.09 -7.87 18.73
N ALA A 427 -5.64 -6.80 19.33
CA ALA A 427 -6.38 -5.76 18.62
C ALA A 427 -5.51 -5.14 17.51
N THR A 428 -4.29 -4.70 17.84
CA THR A 428 -3.36 -4.13 16.86
C THR A 428 -2.96 -5.13 15.77
N ALA A 429 -2.70 -6.40 16.11
CA ALA A 429 -2.36 -7.41 15.11
C ALA A 429 -3.52 -7.69 14.14
N LEU A 430 -4.77 -7.74 14.63
CA LEU A 430 -5.98 -7.84 13.81
C LEU A 430 -6.15 -6.61 12.90
N ALA A 431 -5.98 -5.41 13.46
CA ALA A 431 -6.10 -4.17 12.72
C ALA A 431 -5.04 -4.07 11.61
N LEU A 432 -3.78 -4.31 11.93
CA LEU A 432 -2.71 -4.28 10.96
C LEU A 432 -2.87 -5.37 9.87
N SER A 433 -3.43 -6.53 10.23
CA SER A 433 -3.82 -7.55 9.24
C SER A 433 -4.89 -7.04 8.27
N SER A 434 -5.92 -6.35 8.79
CA SER A 434 -6.98 -5.74 7.98
C SER A 434 -6.42 -4.69 7.01
N SER A 435 -5.62 -3.75 7.50
CA SER A 435 -5.04 -2.68 6.68
C SER A 435 -4.06 -3.21 5.63
N SER A 436 -3.18 -4.14 6.04
CA SER A 436 -2.18 -4.73 5.16
C SER A 436 -2.81 -5.59 4.07
N LEU A 437 -3.87 -6.38 4.38
CA LEU A 437 -4.61 -7.16 3.37
C LEU A 437 -5.26 -6.27 2.31
N ARG A 438 -5.92 -5.17 2.72
CA ARG A 438 -6.53 -4.22 1.77
C ARG A 438 -5.48 -3.59 0.87
N SER A 439 -4.38 -3.14 1.47
CA SER A 439 -3.26 -2.53 0.75
C SER A 439 -2.61 -3.52 -0.22
N ALA A 440 -2.42 -4.78 0.21
CA ALA A 440 -1.83 -5.83 -0.62
C ALA A 440 -2.71 -6.12 -1.84
N PHE A 441 -4.03 -6.18 -1.65
CA PHE A 441 -4.97 -6.37 -2.76
C PHE A 441 -4.88 -5.24 -3.79
N TRP A 442 -4.83 -3.99 -3.32
CA TRP A 442 -4.77 -2.84 -4.21
C TRP A 442 -3.47 -2.78 -5.02
N LEU A 443 -2.35 -3.17 -4.41
CA LEU A 443 -1.06 -3.29 -5.10
C LEU A 443 -1.03 -4.48 -6.05
N TRP A 444 -1.65 -5.60 -5.69
CA TRP A 444 -1.76 -6.78 -6.55
C TRP A 444 -2.54 -6.48 -7.84
N LEU A 445 -3.64 -5.72 -7.75
CA LEU A 445 -4.41 -5.25 -8.93
C LEU A 445 -3.59 -4.37 -9.88
N GLU A 446 -2.45 -3.87 -9.44
CA GLU A 446 -1.56 -2.97 -10.19
C GLU A 446 -0.26 -3.66 -10.59
N ASP A 447 -0.21 -4.99 -10.46
CA ASP A 447 0.96 -5.80 -10.75
C ASP A 447 2.21 -5.39 -9.94
N ASP A 448 2.01 -4.88 -8.72
CA ASP A 448 3.09 -4.41 -7.85
C ASP A 448 3.51 -5.50 -6.85
N ASP A 449 4.75 -5.97 -6.98
CA ASP A 449 5.30 -7.03 -6.14
C ASP A 449 5.37 -6.67 -4.65
N ARG A 450 5.35 -5.38 -4.31
CA ARG A 450 5.29 -4.94 -2.90
C ARG A 450 4.00 -5.33 -2.21
N ALA A 451 2.98 -5.80 -2.94
CA ALA A 451 1.86 -6.54 -2.36
C ALA A 451 2.33 -7.70 -1.48
N MET A 452 3.40 -8.42 -1.89
CA MET A 452 3.96 -9.55 -1.13
C MET A 452 4.65 -9.11 0.17
N ALA A 453 5.21 -7.90 0.20
CA ALA A 453 5.76 -7.31 1.43
C ALA A 453 4.66 -7.09 2.48
N LEU A 454 3.47 -6.68 2.05
CA LEU A 454 2.31 -6.53 2.93
C LEU A 454 1.75 -7.90 3.37
N LEU A 455 1.78 -8.91 2.51
CA LEU A 455 1.44 -10.28 2.92
C LEU A 455 2.41 -10.85 3.96
N ARG A 456 3.68 -10.44 3.95
CA ARG A 456 4.63 -10.76 5.02
C ARG A 456 4.17 -10.19 6.36
N VAL A 457 3.73 -8.93 6.37
CA VAL A 457 3.17 -8.29 7.58
C VAL A 457 1.97 -9.08 8.08
N CYS A 458 1.04 -9.45 7.18
CA CYS A 458 -0.10 -10.29 7.54
C CYS A 458 0.33 -11.65 8.13
N LEU A 459 1.36 -12.31 7.56
CA LEU A 459 1.84 -13.60 8.07
C LEU A 459 2.45 -13.48 9.47
N GLU A 460 3.19 -12.40 9.74
CA GLU A 460 3.70 -12.08 11.07
C GLU A 460 2.54 -11.86 12.06
N GLN A 461 1.55 -11.04 11.69
CA GLN A 461 0.41 -10.74 12.54
C GLN A 461 -0.48 -11.97 12.78
N TYR A 462 -0.65 -12.83 11.78
CA TYR A 462 -1.30 -14.15 11.94
C TYR A 462 -0.60 -14.99 13.01
N ALA A 463 0.73 -15.11 12.92
CA ALA A 463 1.50 -15.87 13.89
C ALA A 463 1.38 -15.26 15.30
N ARG A 464 1.46 -13.93 15.40
CA ARG A 464 1.27 -13.18 16.65
C ARG A 464 -0.10 -13.42 17.27
N LEU A 465 -1.18 -13.35 16.48
CA LEU A 465 -2.55 -13.63 16.92
C LEU A 465 -2.72 -15.05 17.44
N ARG A 466 -2.16 -16.02 16.73
CA ARG A 466 -2.20 -17.43 17.13
C ARG A 466 -1.45 -17.66 18.45
N VAL A 467 -0.32 -16.99 18.67
CA VAL A 467 0.41 -17.08 19.95
C VAL A 467 -0.38 -16.43 21.08
N TRP A 468 -0.99 -15.26 20.87
CA TRP A 468 -1.85 -14.64 21.87
C TRP A 468 -3.04 -15.53 22.28
N ARG A 469 -3.67 -16.20 21.31
CA ARG A 469 -4.77 -17.13 21.57
C ARG A 469 -4.33 -18.41 22.30
N THR A 470 -3.22 -19.01 21.87
CA THR A 470 -2.85 -20.37 22.32
C THR A 470 -1.80 -20.40 23.44
N LYS A 471 -0.99 -19.34 23.58
CA LYS A 471 0.18 -19.26 24.47
C LYS A 471 0.40 -17.81 24.99
N PRO A 472 -0.57 -17.21 25.70
CA PRO A 472 -0.53 -15.80 26.10
C PRO A 472 0.73 -15.41 26.90
N GLU A 473 1.19 -16.23 27.84
CA GLU A 473 2.42 -15.96 28.61
C GLU A 473 3.68 -15.85 27.73
N LYS A 474 3.72 -16.60 26.61
CA LYS A 474 4.83 -16.49 25.65
C LYS A 474 4.67 -15.27 24.75
N ALA A 475 3.43 -14.89 24.43
CA ALA A 475 3.15 -13.66 23.72
C ALA A 475 3.66 -12.45 24.52
N GLU A 476 3.32 -12.36 25.80
CA GLU A 476 3.79 -11.28 26.70
C GLU A 476 5.31 -11.17 26.74
N LYS A 477 6.01 -12.31 26.82
CA LYS A 477 7.48 -12.34 26.78
C LYS A 477 8.04 -11.84 25.45
N LEU A 478 7.38 -12.13 24.33
CA LEU A 478 7.82 -11.66 23.01
C LEU A 478 7.56 -10.17 22.84
N GLU A 479 6.40 -9.66 23.26
CA GLU A 479 6.11 -8.21 23.24
C GLU A 479 7.09 -7.44 24.14
N GLY A 480 7.40 -7.98 25.32
CA GLY A 480 8.28 -7.32 26.29
C GLY A 480 9.74 -7.20 25.86
N LYS A 481 10.19 -8.02 24.89
CA LYS A 481 11.54 -7.91 24.32
C LYS A 481 11.70 -6.72 23.38
N GLY A 482 10.62 -6.26 22.73
CA GLY A 482 10.64 -5.15 21.77
C GLY A 482 11.32 -5.45 20.42
N ASP A 483 12.17 -6.46 20.33
CA ASP A 483 12.95 -6.84 19.13
C ASP A 483 12.53 -8.18 18.50
N ALA A 484 11.37 -8.73 18.92
CA ALA A 484 10.88 -10.01 18.41
C ALA A 484 10.69 -9.98 16.89
N THR A 485 11.33 -10.94 16.20
CA THR A 485 11.31 -11.01 14.74
C THR A 485 10.11 -11.83 14.24
N PRO A 486 9.72 -11.72 12.95
CA PRO A 486 8.69 -12.58 12.36
C PRO A 486 8.97 -14.08 12.57
N ARG A 487 10.26 -14.46 12.57
CA ARG A 487 10.70 -15.84 12.81
C ARG A 487 10.38 -16.30 14.23
N ASP A 488 10.53 -15.44 15.23
CA ASP A 488 10.24 -15.77 16.62
C ASP A 488 8.76 -16.04 16.85
N TRP A 489 7.90 -15.22 16.24
CA TRP A 489 6.45 -15.41 16.24
C TRP A 489 6.05 -16.71 15.54
N LEU A 490 6.54 -16.96 14.31
CA LEU A 490 6.26 -18.20 13.57
C LEU A 490 6.73 -19.45 14.33
N ASN A 491 7.92 -19.40 14.92
CA ASN A 491 8.45 -20.50 15.74
C ASN A 491 7.54 -20.79 16.94
N THR A 492 7.12 -19.75 17.65
CA THR A 492 6.30 -19.87 18.86
C THR A 492 4.87 -20.32 18.55
N ALA A 493 4.33 -19.88 17.40
CA ALA A 493 3.02 -20.29 16.88
C ALA A 493 2.98 -21.76 16.41
N GLY A 494 4.14 -22.42 16.28
CA GLY A 494 4.22 -23.77 15.70
C GLY A 494 4.20 -23.80 14.17
N LEU A 495 4.51 -22.67 13.53
CA LEU A 495 4.42 -22.44 12.08
C LEU A 495 5.79 -22.46 11.39
N LYS A 496 6.77 -23.19 11.95
CA LYS A 496 8.14 -23.30 11.39
C LYS A 496 8.17 -23.77 9.93
N ARG A 497 7.17 -24.55 9.53
CA ARG A 497 6.99 -25.02 8.15
C ARG A 497 6.80 -23.89 7.14
N LEU A 498 6.35 -22.71 7.59
CA LEU A 498 6.14 -21.52 6.75
C LEU A 498 7.38 -20.63 6.60
N LEU A 499 8.52 -20.98 7.20
CA LEU A 499 9.74 -20.17 7.07
C LEU A 499 10.21 -19.95 5.62
N PRO A 500 10.12 -20.93 4.68
CA PRO A 500 10.46 -20.70 3.27
C PRO A 500 9.55 -19.65 2.64
N PHE A 501 8.24 -19.73 2.90
CA PHE A 501 7.25 -18.77 2.41
C PHE A 501 7.49 -17.38 3.01
N ASN A 502 7.71 -17.27 4.32
CA ASN A 502 8.07 -16.01 4.97
C ASN A 502 9.34 -15.39 4.39
N ARG A 503 10.35 -16.21 4.05
CA ARG A 503 11.57 -15.73 3.38
C ARG A 503 11.26 -15.19 1.98
N ALA A 504 10.43 -15.87 1.19
CA ALA A 504 10.01 -15.40 -0.13
C ALA A 504 9.33 -14.03 -0.06
N LEU A 505 8.32 -13.89 0.82
CA LEU A 505 7.62 -12.63 1.05
C LEU A 505 8.58 -11.54 1.58
N GLY A 506 9.57 -11.95 2.39
CA GLY A 506 10.67 -11.14 2.91
C GLY A 506 11.46 -10.37 1.87
N GLU A 507 11.79 -11.00 0.75
CA GLU A 507 12.59 -10.39 -0.32
C GLU A 507 11.92 -9.15 -0.91
N PHE A 508 10.59 -9.16 -1.05
CA PHE A 508 9.83 -8.05 -1.63
C PHE A 508 9.72 -6.83 -0.71
N ALA A 509 10.02 -6.97 0.59
CA ALA A 509 10.02 -5.84 1.54
C ALA A 509 11.24 -4.92 1.37
N HIS A 510 12.28 -5.39 0.68
CA HIS A 510 13.56 -4.72 0.54
C HIS A 510 13.89 -4.52 -0.94
N ALA A 511 14.40 -3.35 -1.32
CA ALA A 511 14.90 -3.07 -2.69
C ALA A 511 16.39 -2.71 -2.63
N LYS A 512 17.18 -3.61 -2.03
CA LYS A 512 18.64 -3.51 -1.97
C LYS A 512 19.25 -4.16 -3.19
N ARG A 513 20.51 -3.83 -3.49
CA ARG A 513 21.26 -4.44 -4.62
C ARG A 513 21.22 -5.98 -4.60
N ASN A 514 21.24 -6.56 -3.40
CA ASN A 514 21.24 -8.00 -3.17
C ASN A 514 19.85 -8.62 -2.95
N SER A 515 18.75 -7.86 -3.06
CA SER A 515 17.38 -8.41 -2.98
C SER A 515 17.15 -9.41 -4.11
N LYS A 516 16.54 -10.56 -3.83
CA LYS A 516 16.45 -11.69 -4.78
C LYS A 516 15.01 -11.96 -5.23
N TRP A 517 14.39 -10.95 -5.85
CA TRP A 517 12.97 -10.98 -6.22
C TRP A 517 12.63 -12.11 -7.20
N ASP A 518 13.50 -12.43 -8.16
CA ASP A 518 13.28 -13.53 -9.10
C ASP A 518 13.31 -14.91 -8.41
N GLY A 519 14.23 -15.11 -7.47
CA GLY A 519 14.25 -16.31 -6.63
C GLY A 519 12.99 -16.45 -5.77
N ALA A 520 12.54 -15.34 -5.19
CA ALA A 520 11.30 -15.31 -4.43
C ALA A 520 10.07 -15.61 -5.31
N ARG A 521 9.98 -15.04 -6.52
CA ARG A 521 8.92 -15.33 -7.51
C ARG A 521 8.90 -16.80 -7.90
N ARG A 522 10.07 -17.39 -8.17
CA ARG A 522 10.19 -18.83 -8.44
C ARG A 522 9.68 -19.65 -7.26
N LEU A 523 10.07 -19.35 -6.03
CA LEU A 523 9.54 -20.07 -4.87
C LEU A 523 8.02 -19.93 -4.75
N LEU A 524 7.46 -18.72 -4.94
CA LEU A 524 6.01 -18.52 -4.93
C LEU A 524 5.29 -19.35 -6.01
N THR A 525 5.97 -19.62 -7.13
CA THR A 525 5.47 -20.49 -8.20
C THR A 525 5.43 -21.95 -7.73
N GLU A 526 6.54 -22.45 -7.18
CA GLU A 526 6.72 -23.84 -6.75
C GLU A 526 5.85 -24.26 -5.55
N ILE A 527 5.51 -23.33 -4.64
CA ILE A 527 4.66 -23.64 -3.48
C ILE A 527 3.18 -23.85 -3.82
N GLN A 528 2.79 -23.71 -5.08
CA GLN A 528 1.43 -24.03 -5.53
C GLN A 528 1.33 -25.53 -5.79
N ALA A 529 0.79 -26.28 -4.82
CA ALA A 529 0.78 -27.75 -4.85
C ALA A 529 0.09 -28.37 -6.09
N ASN A 530 -0.93 -27.69 -6.64
CA ASN A 530 -1.77 -28.23 -7.71
C ASN A 530 -1.81 -27.34 -8.97
N ALA A 531 -0.89 -26.38 -9.12
CA ALA A 531 -0.89 -25.50 -10.29
C ALA A 531 -0.20 -26.18 -11.48
N SER A 532 -0.75 -25.97 -12.69
CA SER A 532 -0.05 -26.35 -13.92
C SER A 532 1.25 -25.55 -14.03
N PRO A 533 2.40 -26.17 -14.37
CA PRO A 533 3.67 -25.46 -14.51
C PRO A 533 3.60 -24.25 -15.45
N GLU A 534 2.77 -24.33 -16.50
CA GLU A 534 2.60 -23.28 -17.49
C GLU A 534 1.86 -22.05 -16.95
N THR A 535 0.88 -22.26 -16.05
CA THR A 535 0.05 -21.17 -15.50
C THR A 535 0.52 -20.69 -14.13
N ALA A 536 1.30 -21.51 -13.42
CA ALA A 536 1.71 -21.28 -12.04
C ALA A 536 2.41 -19.93 -11.84
N ILE A 537 3.23 -19.49 -12.79
CA ILE A 537 3.95 -18.21 -12.68
C ILE A 537 2.98 -17.00 -12.65
N TYR A 538 1.85 -17.10 -13.33
CA TYR A 538 0.85 -16.04 -13.41
C TYR A 538 -0.07 -16.03 -12.18
N THR A 539 -0.34 -17.20 -11.59
CA THR A 539 -1.25 -17.34 -10.45
C THR A 539 -0.59 -17.22 -9.08
N ALA A 540 0.74 -17.36 -8.99
CA ALA A 540 1.51 -17.46 -7.75
C ALA A 540 1.19 -16.39 -6.70
N ARG A 541 1.20 -15.10 -7.08
CA ARG A 541 0.91 -13.99 -6.15
C ARG A 541 -0.55 -13.98 -5.71
N GLY A 542 -1.47 -14.29 -6.63
CA GLY A 542 -2.89 -14.43 -6.32
C GLY A 542 -3.17 -15.60 -5.38
N HIS A 543 -2.44 -16.71 -5.53
CA HIS A 543 -2.49 -17.86 -4.63
C HIS A 543 -1.96 -17.51 -3.24
N ALA A 544 -0.77 -16.88 -3.16
CA ALA A 544 -0.20 -16.43 -1.89
C ALA A 544 -1.15 -15.51 -1.11
N MET A 545 -1.80 -14.57 -1.79
CA MET A 545 -2.82 -13.70 -1.21
C MET A 545 -4.03 -14.49 -0.70
N GLY A 546 -4.53 -15.47 -1.48
CA GLY A 546 -5.66 -16.32 -1.09
C GLY A 546 -5.37 -17.16 0.17
N ILE A 547 -4.17 -17.71 0.28
CA ILE A 547 -3.73 -18.45 1.48
C ILE A 547 -3.70 -17.54 2.70
N ILE A 548 -3.01 -16.39 2.61
CA ILE A 548 -2.89 -15.46 3.74
C ILE A 548 -4.25 -14.88 4.15
N SER A 549 -5.12 -14.52 3.20
CA SER A 549 -6.47 -14.06 3.52
C SER A 549 -7.29 -15.12 4.23
N GLY A 550 -7.18 -16.40 3.82
CA GLY A 550 -7.84 -17.51 4.49
C GLY A 550 -7.35 -17.70 5.92
N LEU A 551 -6.03 -17.68 6.13
CA LEU A 551 -5.43 -17.82 7.47
C LEU A 551 -5.85 -16.68 8.41
N ILE A 552 -5.84 -15.43 7.93
CA ILE A 552 -6.28 -14.26 8.71
C ILE A 552 -7.77 -14.33 9.00
N TRP A 553 -8.61 -14.67 8.01
CA TRP A 553 -10.05 -14.75 8.22
C TRP A 553 -10.37 -15.82 9.26
N HIS A 554 -9.82 -17.02 9.10
CA HIS A 554 -10.00 -18.12 10.04
C HIS A 554 -9.54 -17.75 11.46
N GLU A 555 -8.34 -17.20 11.64
CA GLU A 555 -7.86 -16.80 12.97
C GLU A 555 -8.71 -15.66 13.57
N SER A 556 -9.19 -14.72 12.74
CA SER A 556 -10.09 -13.65 13.19
C SER A 556 -11.41 -14.21 13.72
N ILE A 557 -11.94 -15.26 13.09
CA ILE A 557 -13.14 -15.99 13.56
C ILE A 557 -12.86 -16.66 14.91
N GLN A 558 -11.70 -17.28 15.09
CA GLN A 558 -11.31 -17.88 16.37
C GLN A 558 -11.27 -16.84 17.50
N HIS A 559 -10.77 -15.63 17.22
CA HIS A 559 -10.83 -14.52 18.18
C HIS A 559 -12.26 -14.01 18.40
N ALA A 560 -13.09 -13.94 17.36
CA ALA A 560 -14.51 -13.60 17.51
C ALA A 560 -15.26 -14.61 18.40
N GLN A 561 -15.04 -15.91 18.22
CA GLN A 561 -15.63 -16.97 19.05
C GLN A 561 -15.25 -16.86 20.53
N MET A 562 -14.02 -16.43 20.83
CA MET A 562 -13.58 -16.19 22.21
C MET A 562 -14.29 -15.00 22.86
N LEU A 563 -14.69 -14.00 22.06
CA LEU A 563 -15.40 -12.81 22.53
C LEU A 563 -16.91 -13.06 22.63
N ASP A 564 -17.47 -13.73 21.63
CA ASP A 564 -18.89 -14.06 21.52
C ASP A 564 -19.10 -15.28 20.61
N SER A 565 -19.57 -16.39 21.18
CA SER A 565 -19.73 -17.66 20.48
C SER A 565 -20.71 -17.57 19.32
N ASP A 566 -21.82 -16.83 19.46
CA ASP A 566 -22.87 -16.75 18.43
C ASP A 566 -22.39 -15.96 17.21
N VAL A 567 -21.69 -14.85 17.46
CA VAL A 567 -21.06 -14.05 16.39
C VAL A 567 -19.99 -14.88 15.68
N GLY A 568 -19.13 -15.56 16.44
CA GLY A 568 -18.08 -16.41 15.90
C GLY A 568 -18.62 -17.56 15.03
N MET A 569 -19.66 -18.26 15.49
CA MET A 569 -20.34 -19.30 14.69
C MET A 569 -20.97 -18.74 13.41
N ALA A 570 -21.62 -17.59 13.48
CA ALA A 570 -22.20 -16.95 12.29
C ALA A 570 -21.10 -16.55 11.28
N MET A 571 -19.94 -16.11 11.73
CA MET A 571 -18.80 -15.81 10.85
C MET A 571 -18.16 -17.09 10.28
N GLU A 572 -18.10 -18.17 11.05
CA GLU A 572 -17.64 -19.48 10.60
C GLU A 572 -18.57 -20.08 9.54
N GLU A 573 -19.88 -19.94 9.69
CA GLU A 573 -20.86 -20.35 8.68
C GLU A 573 -20.59 -19.65 7.35
N ILE A 574 -20.34 -18.34 7.37
CA ILE A 574 -20.01 -17.57 6.16
C ILE A 574 -18.69 -18.05 5.54
N PHE A 575 -17.68 -18.29 6.39
CA PHE A 575 -16.38 -18.81 5.93
C PHE A 575 -16.54 -20.15 5.23
N ASN A 576 -17.25 -21.09 5.84
CA ASN A 576 -17.46 -22.44 5.29
C ASN A 576 -18.33 -22.41 4.03
N GLU A 577 -19.36 -21.54 3.96
CA GLU A 577 -20.20 -21.36 2.76
C GLU A 577 -19.37 -20.99 1.52
N HIS A 578 -18.30 -20.21 1.69
CA HIS A 578 -17.52 -19.68 0.57
C HIS A 578 -16.19 -20.40 0.36
N ARG A 579 -15.47 -20.77 1.42
CA ARG A 579 -14.16 -21.46 1.33
C ARG A 579 -14.29 -22.99 1.29
N GLY A 580 -15.42 -23.54 1.69
CA GLY A 580 -15.62 -24.97 1.90
C GLY A 580 -15.14 -25.43 3.28
N GLU A 581 -15.65 -26.60 3.70
CA GLU A 581 -15.20 -27.27 4.92
C GLU A 581 -13.80 -27.88 4.74
N GLY A 582 -13.05 -28.06 5.84
CA GLY A 582 -11.76 -28.75 5.82
C GLY A 582 -10.54 -27.86 5.56
N PHE A 583 -10.68 -26.53 5.66
CA PHE A 583 -9.59 -25.57 5.49
C PHE A 583 -8.33 -25.90 6.32
N ASP A 584 -8.47 -26.34 7.58
CA ASP A 584 -7.32 -26.72 8.41
C ASP A 584 -6.55 -27.92 7.86
N GLY A 585 -7.26 -28.89 7.26
CA GLY A 585 -6.64 -30.04 6.60
C GLY A 585 -5.86 -29.61 5.36
N GLU A 586 -6.51 -28.83 4.49
CA GLU A 586 -5.90 -28.22 3.29
C GLU A 586 -4.64 -27.43 3.64
N MET A 587 -4.71 -26.56 4.65
CA MET A 587 -3.57 -25.75 5.08
C MET A 587 -2.46 -26.61 5.66
N ASN A 588 -2.77 -27.67 6.41
CA ASN A 588 -1.74 -28.56 6.95
C ASN A 588 -1.00 -29.33 5.84
N GLU A 589 -1.70 -29.79 4.81
CA GLU A 589 -1.10 -30.38 3.61
C GLU A 589 -0.22 -29.35 2.88
N TRP A 590 -0.73 -28.14 2.69
CA TRP A 590 0.02 -27.07 2.06
C TRP A 590 1.28 -26.69 2.88
N PHE A 591 1.22 -26.67 4.22
CA PHE A 591 2.39 -26.44 5.07
C PHE A 591 3.45 -27.53 4.90
N ASN A 592 3.02 -28.78 4.70
CA ASN A 592 3.93 -29.90 4.42
C ASN A 592 4.57 -29.81 3.03
N HIS A 593 3.88 -29.22 2.06
CA HIS A 593 4.45 -28.91 0.75
C HIS A 593 5.51 -27.81 0.87
N VAL A 594 5.16 -26.67 1.50
CA VAL A 594 6.06 -25.50 1.63
C VAL A 594 7.38 -25.84 2.30
N VAL A 595 7.38 -26.70 3.34
CA VAL A 595 8.61 -27.01 4.09
C VAL A 595 9.66 -27.74 3.24
N GLN A 596 9.26 -28.40 2.15
CA GLN A 596 10.16 -29.09 1.22
C GLN A 596 11.16 -28.12 0.56
N PHE A 597 10.80 -26.83 0.47
CA PHE A 597 11.61 -25.79 -0.17
C PHE A 597 12.56 -25.05 0.77
N LYS A 598 12.77 -25.53 2.00
CA LYS A 598 13.66 -24.90 2.99
C LYS A 598 15.09 -24.67 2.48
N GLY A 599 15.58 -25.55 1.60
CA GLY A 599 16.92 -25.48 1.00
C GLY A 599 17.01 -24.68 -0.30
N MET A 600 15.89 -24.17 -0.84
CA MET A 600 15.92 -23.49 -2.15
C MET A 600 16.76 -22.21 -2.08
N GLU A 601 17.67 -22.03 -3.04
CA GLU A 601 18.45 -20.80 -3.21
C GLU A 601 17.74 -19.83 -4.15
N PHE A 602 17.83 -18.53 -3.85
CA PHE A 602 17.14 -17.49 -4.62
C PHE A 602 17.97 -16.90 -5.78
N GLY A 603 19.26 -17.28 -5.91
CA GLY A 603 20.13 -16.80 -7.00
C GLY A 603 20.74 -15.42 -6.76
N ALA A 604 21.00 -14.69 -7.86
CA ALA A 604 21.62 -13.35 -7.89
C ALA A 604 20.66 -12.23 -7.45
N GLY A 605 21.21 -11.06 -7.12
CA GLY A 605 20.43 -9.88 -6.70
C GLY A 605 19.87 -9.04 -7.86
N ILE A 606 18.81 -8.27 -7.61
CA ILE A 606 18.16 -7.40 -8.61
C ILE A 606 19.06 -6.30 -9.19
N GLY A 607 20.20 -6.00 -8.57
CA GLY A 607 21.18 -5.02 -9.06
C GLY A 607 22.40 -5.61 -9.77
N GLU A 608 22.38 -6.91 -10.07
CA GLU A 608 23.43 -7.62 -10.82
C GLU A 608 23.02 -7.96 -12.27
N ALA A 609 21.74 -7.72 -12.62
CA ALA A 609 21.18 -7.79 -13.97
C ALA A 609 21.05 -6.37 -14.56
#